data_AF-A0A819VKU8-F1
#
_entry.id   AF-A0A819VKU8-F1
#
_cell.length_a   1.000
_cell.length_b   1.000
_cell.length_c   1.000
_cell.angle_alpha   90.00
_cell.angle_beta   90.00
_cell.angle_gamma   90.00
#
_symmetry.space_group_name_H-M   'P 1'
#
loop_
_entity.id
_entity.type
_entity.pdbx_description
1 polymer ?
#
loop_
_entity_poly.entity_id
_entity_poly.type
_entity_poly.pdbx_seq_one_letter_code
_entity_poly.pdbx_strand_id
1 'polypeptide(L)'
;MYKTILFSLVLFLTIVHTNSNPPATDVFEALRYVCKGKFQGGLCPYAIAYDIATQLAGNWHDRDGATGLWSDGGPAIWWPSGVGLWAFAEFFNTMGGRATDKLYLATRWAAIETAKKQNNYVHTKFTDDQAWWANGALRLEQYIRSIGDATQELINAAQAVINDNVAHETEECGGGLYWYYGKSPPSTTDKTTISNVLTIYTMATMYSFTHDPTLLQGGAHGGAIDIYNWLVSTDLLNNQTGYQRDTLDTANGQCQLRGGVII
;
A
#
# COMPACT_ATOMS: atom_id res chain seq x y z
N MET A 1 -15.84 2.45 -25.12
CA MET A 1 -15.25 1.10 -25.29
C MET A 1 -13.73 1.07 -25.14
N TYR A 2 -12.94 1.81 -25.93
CA TYR A 2 -11.46 1.79 -25.81
C TYR A 2 -10.88 2.26 -24.47
N LYS A 3 -11.59 3.14 -23.75
CA LYS A 3 -11.17 3.66 -22.43
C LYS A 3 -11.25 2.61 -21.30
N THR A 4 -12.21 1.69 -21.38
CA THR A 4 -12.41 0.63 -20.38
C THR A 4 -11.38 -0.50 -20.56
N ILE A 5 -11.02 -0.82 -21.80
CA ILE A 5 -10.04 -1.88 -22.12
C ILE A 5 -8.62 -1.47 -21.69
N LEU A 6 -8.23 -0.20 -21.86
CA LEU A 6 -6.91 0.29 -21.45
C LEU A 6 -6.77 0.38 -19.92
N PHE A 7 -7.84 0.79 -19.24
CA PHE A 7 -7.90 0.88 -17.78
C PHE A 7 -7.93 -0.51 -17.12
N SER A 8 -8.68 -1.45 -17.69
CA SER A 8 -8.60 -2.87 -17.32
C SER A 8 -7.23 -3.44 -17.64
N LEU A 9 -6.55 -3.04 -18.72
CA LEU A 9 -5.19 -3.52 -18.98
C LEU A 9 -4.19 -3.01 -17.95
N VAL A 10 -4.24 -1.74 -17.56
CA VAL A 10 -3.33 -1.19 -16.53
C VAL A 10 -3.63 -1.79 -15.17
N LEU A 11 -4.90 -1.90 -14.77
CA LEU A 11 -5.29 -2.54 -13.51
C LEU A 11 -4.99 -4.04 -13.48
N PHE A 12 -5.18 -4.75 -14.61
CA PHE A 12 -4.83 -6.17 -14.76
C PHE A 12 -3.31 -6.36 -14.84
N LEU A 13 -2.55 -5.41 -15.40
CA LEU A 13 -1.09 -5.42 -15.30
C LEU A 13 -0.67 -5.18 -13.83
N THR A 14 -1.23 -4.23 -13.10
CA THR A 14 -0.86 -4.01 -11.69
C THR A 14 -1.30 -5.16 -10.77
N ILE A 15 -2.43 -5.82 -11.04
CA ILE A 15 -2.97 -6.93 -10.22
C ILE A 15 -2.38 -8.29 -10.64
N VAL A 16 -2.02 -8.50 -11.92
CA VAL A 16 -1.37 -9.76 -12.39
C VAL A 16 0.16 -9.70 -12.26
N HIS A 17 0.76 -8.52 -12.11
CA HIS A 17 2.22 -8.36 -11.96
C HIS A 17 2.72 -8.45 -10.52
N THR A 18 1.87 -8.86 -9.57
CA THR A 18 2.36 -9.38 -8.29
C THR A 18 3.06 -10.73 -8.43
N ASN A 19 2.93 -11.42 -9.58
CA ASN A 19 3.36 -12.81 -9.74
C ASN A 19 4.47 -13.05 -10.78
N SER A 20 5.15 -12.00 -11.24
CA SER A 20 6.45 -12.15 -11.89
C SER A 20 7.18 -10.81 -11.89
N ASN A 21 8.45 -10.82 -11.54
CA ASN A 21 9.36 -9.70 -11.81
C ASN A 21 9.56 -9.59 -13.32
N PRO A 22 9.06 -8.52 -13.97
CA PRO A 22 9.92 -7.79 -14.86
C PRO A 22 10.14 -6.37 -14.31
N PRO A 23 11.30 -5.78 -14.61
CA PRO A 23 11.57 -4.41 -14.21
C PRO A 23 10.54 -3.47 -14.82
N ALA A 24 10.24 -2.36 -14.12
CA ALA A 24 9.35 -1.28 -14.58
C ALA A 24 9.61 -0.82 -16.05
N THR A 25 10.77 -1.16 -16.62
CA THR A 25 11.13 -1.01 -18.02
C THR A 25 10.12 -1.59 -19.02
N ASP A 26 9.42 -2.69 -18.72
CA ASP A 26 8.60 -3.38 -19.73
C ASP A 26 7.24 -2.69 -20.00
N VAL A 27 6.64 -2.08 -18.97
CA VAL A 27 5.44 -1.26 -19.13
C VAL A 27 5.77 0.04 -19.89
N PHE A 28 6.92 0.64 -19.60
CA PHE A 28 7.40 1.82 -20.33
C PHE A 28 7.80 1.49 -21.77
N GLU A 29 8.38 0.32 -22.05
CA GLU A 29 8.69 -0.17 -23.41
C GLU A 29 7.42 -0.46 -24.22
N ALA A 30 6.39 -1.06 -23.61
CA ALA A 30 5.10 -1.27 -24.25
C ALA A 30 4.40 0.07 -24.61
N LEU A 31 4.44 1.05 -23.70
CA LEU A 31 3.96 2.41 -23.97
C LEU A 31 4.79 3.12 -25.05
N ARG A 32 6.12 2.87 -25.10
CA ARG A 32 7.02 3.35 -26.16
C ARG A 32 6.62 2.83 -27.55
N TYR A 33 6.17 1.58 -27.63
CA TYR A 33 5.74 0.95 -28.88
C TYR A 33 4.44 1.55 -29.42
N VAL A 34 3.48 1.87 -28.54
CA VAL A 34 2.24 2.59 -28.89
C VAL A 34 2.54 4.01 -29.39
N CYS A 35 3.55 4.66 -28.83
CA CYS A 35 3.97 6.02 -29.21
C CYS A 35 4.69 6.11 -30.56
N LYS A 36 5.36 5.05 -31.04
CA LYS A 36 6.04 5.02 -32.35
C LYS A 36 5.12 5.28 -33.53
N GLY A 37 3.80 5.04 -33.38
CA GLY A 37 2.82 5.25 -34.45
C GLY A 37 2.18 6.64 -34.54
N LYS A 38 2.32 7.51 -33.51
CA LYS A 38 1.54 8.77 -33.46
C LYS A 38 2.29 10.03 -33.02
N PHE A 39 3.43 9.93 -32.36
CA PHE A 39 4.15 11.11 -31.88
C PHE A 39 5.66 10.95 -32.05
N GLN A 40 6.20 11.53 -33.12
CA GLN A 40 7.65 11.69 -33.28
C GLN A 40 8.14 12.74 -32.27
N GLY A 41 8.95 12.34 -31.27
CA GLY A 41 9.60 13.33 -30.38
C GLY A 41 9.91 12.95 -28.93
N GLY A 42 9.81 11.68 -28.49
CA GLY A 42 10.34 11.24 -27.18
C GLY A 42 9.59 11.72 -25.91
N LEU A 43 8.59 12.61 -26.03
CA LEU A 43 7.78 13.14 -24.92
C LEU A 43 6.52 12.31 -24.59
N CYS A 44 6.22 11.30 -25.40
CA CYS A 44 4.92 10.61 -25.41
C CYS A 44 4.61 9.74 -24.15
N PRO A 45 5.55 8.94 -23.60
CA PRO A 45 5.26 8.14 -22.39
C PRO A 45 4.98 9.03 -21.17
N TYR A 46 5.69 10.14 -21.04
CA TYR A 46 5.51 11.11 -19.97
C TYR A 46 4.18 11.85 -20.05
N ALA A 47 3.77 12.27 -21.25
CA ALA A 47 2.49 12.92 -21.46
C ALA A 47 1.30 11.98 -21.19
N ILE A 48 1.40 10.71 -21.60
CA ILE A 48 0.38 9.68 -21.33
C ILE A 48 0.30 9.38 -19.83
N ALA A 49 1.44 9.16 -19.18
CA ALA A 49 1.48 8.90 -17.73
C ALA A 49 0.91 10.09 -16.94
N TYR A 50 1.24 11.32 -17.34
CA TYR A 50 0.70 12.53 -16.72
C TYR A 50 -0.80 12.70 -16.94
N ASP A 51 -1.31 12.42 -18.15
CA ASP A 51 -2.75 12.45 -18.45
C ASP A 51 -3.53 11.41 -17.62
N ILE A 52 -3.01 10.18 -17.52
CA ILE A 52 -3.58 9.13 -16.66
C ILE A 52 -3.57 9.58 -15.19
N ALA A 53 -2.44 10.09 -14.70
CA ALA A 53 -2.32 10.57 -13.33
C ALA A 53 -3.28 11.74 -13.02
N THR A 54 -3.45 12.66 -13.97
CA THR A 54 -4.39 13.78 -13.85
C THR A 54 -5.84 13.29 -13.87
N GLN A 55 -6.19 12.31 -14.72
CA GLN A 55 -7.52 11.71 -14.74
C GLN A 55 -7.83 10.95 -13.44
N LEU A 56 -6.85 10.22 -12.90
CA LEU A 56 -6.99 9.53 -11.60
C LEU A 56 -7.17 10.54 -10.47
N ALA A 57 -6.38 11.61 -10.42
CA ALA A 57 -6.51 12.65 -9.41
C ALA A 57 -7.80 13.45 -9.54
N GLY A 58 -8.32 13.62 -10.76
CA GLY A 58 -9.62 14.26 -11.01
C GLY A 58 -10.82 13.48 -10.46
N ASN A 59 -10.64 12.19 -10.14
CA ASN A 59 -11.64 11.36 -9.46
C ASN A 59 -11.53 11.45 -7.93
N TRP A 60 -10.63 12.27 -7.39
CA TRP A 60 -10.60 12.51 -5.95
C TRP A 60 -11.90 13.22 -5.55
N HIS A 61 -12.70 12.55 -4.73
CA HIS A 61 -13.97 13.08 -4.28
C HIS A 61 -13.92 13.35 -2.77
N ASP A 62 -14.42 14.52 -2.37
CA ASP A 62 -14.80 14.81 -0.99
C ASP A 62 -16.32 14.63 -0.95
N ARG A 63 -16.78 13.43 -0.60
CA ARG A 63 -18.21 13.17 -0.42
C ARG A 63 -18.42 12.66 1.00
N ASP A 64 -19.30 13.34 1.73
CA ASP A 64 -19.80 12.92 3.04
C ASP A 64 -18.73 12.71 4.13
N GLY A 65 -17.58 13.40 4.05
CA GLY A 65 -16.53 13.35 5.07
C GLY A 65 -15.51 12.22 4.88
N ALA A 66 -15.70 11.36 3.89
CA ALA A 66 -14.67 10.45 3.39
C ALA A 66 -13.94 11.11 2.22
N THR A 67 -12.69 11.53 2.45
CA THR A 67 -11.80 11.96 1.37
C THR A 67 -11.03 10.76 0.86
N GLY A 68 -11.02 10.55 -0.46
CA GLY A 68 -10.27 9.48 -1.10
C GLY A 68 -10.24 9.59 -2.62
N LEU A 69 -9.34 8.85 -3.26
CA LEU A 69 -9.22 8.77 -4.72
C LEU A 69 -10.44 8.18 -5.40
N TRP A 70 -11.26 7.45 -4.64
CA TRP A 70 -12.41 6.72 -5.14
C TRP A 70 -13.62 7.07 -4.28
N SER A 71 -14.74 7.45 -4.91
CA SER A 71 -16.00 7.74 -4.21
C SER A 71 -16.69 6.47 -3.72
N ASP A 72 -17.38 6.57 -2.58
CA ASP A 72 -18.22 5.53 -1.96
C ASP A 72 -19.37 4.99 -2.86
N GLY A 73 -19.63 5.59 -4.02
CA GLY A 73 -20.66 5.15 -4.98
C GLY A 73 -20.18 4.14 -6.03
N GLY A 74 -18.89 3.80 -6.05
CA GLY A 74 -18.31 2.80 -6.94
C GLY A 74 -17.82 1.56 -6.19
N PRO A 75 -17.51 0.46 -6.87
CA PRO A 75 -17.01 -0.78 -6.25
C PRO A 75 -15.61 -0.67 -5.63
N ALA A 76 -15.01 0.52 -5.58
CA ALA A 76 -13.68 0.75 -5.02
C ALA A 76 -13.83 1.14 -3.54
N ILE A 77 -13.29 0.25 -2.70
CA ILE A 77 -13.30 0.27 -1.24
C ILE A 77 -12.40 1.44 -0.74
N TRP A 78 -12.29 1.62 0.57
CA TRP A 78 -11.40 2.60 1.19
C TRP A 78 -9.90 2.31 0.94
N TRP A 79 -9.45 1.05 0.96
CA TRP A 79 -8.03 0.68 0.79
C TRP A 79 -7.42 0.90 -0.61
N PRO A 80 -8.13 0.72 -1.75
CA PRO A 80 -7.60 1.04 -3.07
C PRO A 80 -7.23 2.51 -3.24
N SER A 81 -7.74 3.42 -2.39
CA SER A 81 -7.28 4.81 -2.36
C SER A 81 -5.86 4.91 -1.79
N GLY A 82 -5.51 4.11 -0.78
CA GLY A 82 -4.13 3.98 -0.29
C GLY A 82 -3.18 3.41 -1.34
N VAL A 83 -3.64 2.40 -2.10
CA VAL A 83 -2.89 1.88 -3.27
C VAL A 83 -2.72 2.97 -4.34
N GLY A 84 -3.75 3.77 -4.57
CA GLY A 84 -3.67 4.91 -5.48
C GLY A 84 -2.61 5.92 -5.06
N LEU A 85 -2.50 6.25 -3.77
CA LEU A 85 -1.42 7.10 -3.24
C LEU A 85 -0.04 6.49 -3.50
N TRP A 86 0.13 5.18 -3.28
CA TRP A 86 1.38 4.51 -3.63
C TRP A 86 1.71 4.67 -5.11
N ALA A 87 0.74 4.42 -5.99
CA ALA A 87 0.92 4.56 -7.44
C ALA A 87 1.32 6.00 -7.83
N PHE A 88 0.74 7.01 -7.18
CA PHE A 88 1.17 8.40 -7.37
C PHE A 88 2.60 8.65 -6.88
N ALA A 89 2.98 8.10 -5.74
CA ALA A 89 4.34 8.22 -5.23
C ALA A 89 5.37 7.64 -6.20
N GLU A 90 5.11 6.45 -6.76
CA GLU A 90 5.97 5.84 -7.78
C GLU A 90 5.94 6.62 -9.10
N PHE A 91 4.79 7.18 -9.48
CA PHE A 91 4.70 8.10 -10.61
C PHE A 91 5.61 9.33 -10.39
N PHE A 92 5.52 10.01 -9.25
CA PHE A 92 6.36 11.18 -8.97
C PHE A 92 7.85 10.84 -8.92
N ASN A 93 8.22 9.70 -8.32
CA ASN A 93 9.59 9.19 -8.35
C ASN A 93 10.09 8.99 -9.79
N THR A 94 9.27 8.35 -10.63
CA THR A 94 9.62 8.04 -12.02
C THR A 94 9.71 9.29 -12.90
N MET A 95 8.83 10.27 -12.68
CA MET A 95 8.85 11.54 -13.40
C MET A 95 10.00 12.44 -12.93
N GLY A 96 10.49 12.24 -11.70
CA GLY A 96 11.36 13.18 -11.01
C GLY A 96 10.70 14.57 -10.88
N GLY A 97 11.51 15.62 -10.79
CA GLY A 97 11.05 17.02 -10.76
C GLY A 97 10.33 17.52 -12.04
N ARG A 98 9.88 16.62 -12.93
CA ARG A 98 9.07 16.92 -14.12
C ARG A 98 7.58 16.73 -13.89
N ALA A 99 7.18 16.04 -12.82
CA ALA A 99 5.80 16.10 -12.38
C ALA A 99 5.50 17.53 -11.91
N THR A 100 4.30 18.03 -12.19
CA THR A 100 3.95 19.39 -11.76
C THR A 100 3.80 19.43 -10.24
N ASP A 101 4.40 20.43 -9.60
CA ASP A 101 4.24 20.67 -8.16
C ASP A 101 2.76 20.71 -7.77
N LYS A 102 1.87 21.18 -8.67
CA LYS A 102 0.42 21.22 -8.45
C LYS A 102 -0.21 19.86 -8.23
N LEU A 103 0.11 18.86 -9.06
CA LEU A 103 -0.47 17.52 -8.93
C LEU A 103 0.04 16.85 -7.65
N TYR A 104 1.34 16.97 -7.37
CA TYR A 104 1.92 16.48 -6.12
C TYR A 104 1.29 17.13 -4.89
N LEU A 105 1.22 18.47 -4.85
CA LEU A 105 0.64 19.20 -3.73
C LEU A 105 -0.84 18.84 -3.52
N ALA A 106 -1.59 18.63 -4.60
CA ALA A 106 -2.98 18.16 -4.51
C ALA A 106 -3.05 16.75 -3.90
N THR A 107 -2.24 15.79 -4.39
CA THR A 107 -2.18 14.43 -3.84
C THR A 107 -1.76 14.41 -2.38
N ARG A 108 -0.73 15.19 -2.01
CA ARG A 108 -0.24 15.33 -0.64
C ARG A 108 -1.29 15.95 0.28
N TRP A 109 -1.91 17.04 -0.14
CA TRP A 109 -3.00 17.67 0.62
C TRP A 109 -4.14 16.69 0.86
N ALA A 110 -4.50 15.91 -0.15
CA ALA A 110 -5.59 14.96 -0.05
C ALA A 110 -5.25 13.76 0.88
N ALA A 111 -4.00 13.30 0.90
CA ALA A 111 -3.52 12.35 1.91
C ALA A 111 -3.65 12.93 3.34
N ILE A 112 -3.14 14.15 3.57
CA ILE A 112 -3.20 14.83 4.88
C ILE A 112 -4.64 15.00 5.37
N GLU A 113 -5.53 15.50 4.52
CA GLU A 113 -6.92 15.71 4.90
C GLU A 113 -7.65 14.39 5.18
N THR A 114 -7.29 13.32 4.46
CA THR A 114 -7.80 11.98 4.76
C THR A 114 -7.31 11.48 6.11
N ALA A 115 -6.03 11.62 6.43
CA ALA A 115 -5.52 11.27 7.75
C ALA A 115 -6.28 12.02 8.86
N LYS A 116 -6.51 13.33 8.72
CA LYS A 116 -7.25 14.13 9.71
C LYS A 116 -8.71 13.69 9.87
N LYS A 117 -9.41 13.45 8.76
CA LYS A 117 -10.84 13.08 8.77
C LYS A 117 -11.06 11.64 9.23
N GLN A 118 -10.11 10.75 8.98
CA GLN A 118 -10.25 9.30 9.15
C GLN A 118 -9.35 8.74 10.26
N ASN A 119 -9.19 9.51 11.35
CA ASN A 119 -8.45 9.10 12.55
C ASN A 119 -7.07 8.52 12.24
N ASN A 120 -6.24 9.25 11.48
CA ASN A 120 -4.90 8.82 11.07
C ASN A 120 -4.89 7.53 10.24
N TYR A 121 -5.91 7.36 9.39
CA TYR A 121 -6.17 6.12 8.65
C TYR A 121 -6.59 4.94 9.54
N VAL A 122 -6.75 5.10 10.84
CA VAL A 122 -7.27 4.06 11.73
C VAL A 122 -8.80 4.11 11.74
N HIS A 123 -9.40 3.90 10.56
CA HIS A 123 -10.84 4.01 10.36
C HIS A 123 -11.51 2.65 10.18
N THR A 124 -10.85 1.73 9.46
CA THR A 124 -11.36 0.37 9.29
C THR A 124 -10.74 -0.56 10.32
N LYS A 125 -11.30 -1.76 10.43
CA LYS A 125 -10.78 -2.81 11.32
C LYS A 125 -9.91 -3.82 10.58
N PHE A 126 -9.52 -3.48 9.35
CA PHE A 126 -8.72 -4.31 8.45
C PHE A 126 -7.29 -3.80 8.45
N THR A 127 -6.37 -4.62 8.92
CA THR A 127 -4.95 -4.27 9.14
C THR A 127 -4.24 -3.90 7.84
N ASP A 128 -4.52 -4.63 6.76
CA ASP A 128 -4.00 -4.37 5.42
C ASP A 128 -4.54 -3.07 4.83
N ASP A 129 -5.84 -2.80 4.99
CA ASP A 129 -6.44 -1.58 4.49
C ASP A 129 -5.77 -0.33 5.08
N GLN A 130 -5.51 -0.33 6.40
CA GLN A 130 -4.83 0.78 7.06
C GLN A 130 -3.36 0.90 6.61
N ALA A 131 -2.67 -0.23 6.51
CA ALA A 131 -1.28 -0.26 6.10
C ALA A 131 -1.10 0.22 4.65
N TRP A 132 -2.05 -0.02 3.73
CA TRP A 132 -2.03 0.56 2.39
C TRP A 132 -2.01 2.09 2.39
N TRP A 133 -2.82 2.70 3.24
CA TRP A 133 -2.84 4.16 3.38
C TRP A 133 -1.54 4.71 3.97
N ALA A 134 -1.07 4.12 5.07
CA ALA A 134 0.19 4.54 5.71
C ALA A 134 1.37 4.43 4.73
N ASN A 135 1.46 3.32 4.00
CA ASN A 135 2.51 3.10 3.02
C ASN A 135 2.44 4.07 1.84
N GLY A 136 1.27 4.27 1.26
CA GLY A 136 1.09 5.26 0.19
C GLY A 136 1.47 6.67 0.62
N ALA A 137 1.10 7.07 1.84
CA ALA A 137 1.41 8.38 2.42
C ALA A 137 2.93 8.56 2.70
N LEU A 138 3.58 7.60 3.35
CA LEU A 138 5.01 7.65 3.61
C LEU A 138 5.81 7.65 2.31
N ARG A 139 5.42 6.82 1.33
CA ARG A 139 6.10 6.73 0.04
C ARG A 139 6.01 8.04 -0.74
N LEU A 140 4.87 8.73 -0.66
CA LEU A 140 4.68 10.04 -1.27
C LEU A 140 5.70 11.07 -0.75
N GLU A 141 6.00 11.05 0.56
CA GLU A 141 6.98 11.95 1.19
C GLU A 141 8.44 11.53 0.92
N GLN A 142 8.74 10.24 0.72
CA GLN A 142 10.12 9.77 0.47
C GLN A 142 10.73 10.34 -0.82
N TYR A 143 9.90 10.68 -1.81
CA TYR A 143 10.36 10.94 -3.17
C TYR A 143 10.48 12.42 -3.54
N ILE A 144 10.05 13.34 -2.68
CA ILE A 144 10.13 14.78 -2.97
C ILE A 144 11.09 15.44 -1.99
N ARG A 145 12.23 15.89 -2.53
CA ARG A 145 13.36 16.55 -1.86
C ARG A 145 12.88 17.66 -0.91
N SER A 146 12.74 17.40 0.37
CA SER A 146 13.78 17.34 1.41
C SER A 146 13.09 16.73 2.63
N ILE A 147 13.66 15.71 3.26
CA ILE A 147 13.08 15.02 4.42
C ILE A 147 12.65 16.00 5.54
N GLY A 148 13.21 17.22 5.56
CA GLY A 148 12.85 18.30 6.49
C GLY A 148 11.46 18.94 6.30
N ASP A 149 10.79 18.72 5.17
CA ASP A 149 9.42 19.19 4.91
C ASP A 149 8.40 18.04 4.87
N ALA A 150 8.83 16.81 5.17
CA ALA A 150 7.91 15.67 5.31
C ALA A 150 6.86 16.05 6.35
N THR A 151 5.59 15.97 5.97
CA THR A 151 4.54 16.45 6.86
C THR A 151 4.54 15.58 8.11
N GLN A 152 4.83 16.18 9.27
CA GLN A 152 4.78 15.47 10.55
C GLN A 152 3.43 14.76 10.73
N GLU A 153 2.36 15.31 10.15
CA GLU A 153 1.03 14.71 10.09
C GLU A 153 1.00 13.34 9.38
N LEU A 154 1.69 13.14 8.26
CA LEU A 154 1.70 11.84 7.57
C LEU A 154 2.58 10.82 8.30
N ILE A 155 3.69 11.29 8.88
CA ILE A 155 4.54 10.48 9.78
C ILE A 155 3.72 10.03 11.00
N ASN A 156 3.03 10.95 11.66
CA ASN A 156 2.16 10.65 12.80
C ASN A 156 1.02 9.70 12.40
N ALA A 157 0.47 9.85 11.19
CA ALA A 157 -0.58 8.97 10.71
C ALA A 157 -0.06 7.53 10.53
N ALA A 158 1.11 7.37 9.91
CA ALA A 158 1.74 6.06 9.77
C ALA A 158 2.10 5.44 11.14
N GLN A 159 2.59 6.24 12.10
CA GLN A 159 2.83 5.76 13.46
C GLN A 159 1.55 5.27 14.13
N ALA A 160 0.43 5.97 13.95
CA ALA A 160 -0.85 5.57 14.51
C ALA A 160 -1.32 4.22 13.93
N VAL A 161 -1.17 4.01 12.62
CA VAL A 161 -1.47 2.72 11.97
C VAL A 161 -0.56 1.61 12.49
N ILE A 162 0.75 1.85 12.63
CA ILE A 162 1.66 0.86 13.22
C ILE A 162 1.19 0.49 14.62
N ASN A 163 0.90 1.48 15.46
CA ASN A 163 0.47 1.27 16.84
C ASN A 163 -0.86 0.50 16.92
N ASP A 164 -1.83 0.82 16.06
CA ASP A 164 -3.12 0.13 16.02
C ASP A 164 -2.97 -1.33 15.57
N ASN A 165 -2.21 -1.55 14.49
CA ASN A 165 -1.94 -2.89 13.98
C ASN A 165 -1.29 -3.78 15.06
N VAL A 166 -0.22 -3.33 15.72
CA VAL A 166 0.48 -4.13 16.74
C VAL A 166 -0.28 -4.27 18.05
N ALA A 167 -1.18 -3.32 18.39
CA ALA A 167 -2.04 -3.45 19.57
C ALA A 167 -3.01 -4.64 19.49
N HIS A 168 -3.22 -5.17 18.28
CA HIS A 168 -4.08 -6.30 18.00
C HIS A 168 -3.30 -7.59 17.67
N GLU A 169 -1.98 -7.59 17.84
CA GLU A 169 -1.19 -8.82 17.80
C GLU A 169 -1.55 -9.74 18.96
N THR A 170 -1.55 -11.05 18.71
CA THR A 170 -1.73 -12.07 19.75
C THR A 170 -0.69 -13.18 19.62
N GLU A 171 -0.36 -13.80 20.75
CA GLU A 171 0.49 -15.01 20.83
C GLU A 171 -0.14 -16.25 20.17
N GLU A 172 -1.39 -16.17 19.74
CA GLU A 172 -2.05 -17.24 18.99
C GLU A 172 -1.25 -17.57 17.73
N CYS A 173 -0.97 -18.85 17.50
CA CYS A 173 -0.07 -19.29 16.43
C CYS A 173 1.36 -18.73 16.50
N GLY A 174 1.83 -18.39 17.70
CA GLY A 174 3.20 -17.93 17.95
C GLY A 174 3.45 -16.48 17.54
N GLY A 175 2.39 -15.67 17.41
CA GLY A 175 2.49 -14.25 17.05
C GLY A 175 1.67 -13.89 15.81
N GLY A 176 1.99 -12.76 15.19
CA GLY A 176 1.43 -12.33 13.91
C GLY A 176 0.11 -11.58 14.04
N LEU A 177 -0.12 -10.71 13.05
CA LEU A 177 -1.24 -9.78 13.01
C LEU A 177 -2.47 -10.44 12.37
N TYR A 178 -3.64 -10.23 12.97
CA TYR A 178 -4.90 -10.58 12.33
C TYR A 178 -5.16 -9.69 11.12
N TRP A 179 -5.82 -10.25 10.12
CA TRP A 179 -6.34 -9.47 8.99
C TRP A 179 -7.43 -8.50 9.44
N TYR A 180 -8.32 -8.97 10.31
CA TYR A 180 -9.44 -8.21 10.82
C TYR A 180 -9.62 -8.45 12.32
N TYR A 181 -9.65 -7.39 13.11
CA TYR A 181 -9.75 -7.46 14.58
C TYR A 181 -11.12 -6.98 15.12
N GLY A 182 -12.17 -7.06 14.30
CA GLY A 182 -13.50 -6.57 14.66
C GLY A 182 -14.44 -7.55 15.38
N LYS A 183 -15.08 -7.02 16.43
CA LYS A 183 -15.97 -7.68 17.41
C LYS A 183 -15.23 -8.74 18.25
N SER A 184 -15.70 -8.96 19.48
CA SER A 184 -15.21 -10.03 20.35
C SER A 184 -16.37 -11.02 20.55
N PRO A 185 -16.19 -12.32 20.22
CA PRO A 185 -15.02 -12.88 19.52
C PRO A 185 -14.92 -12.33 18.09
N PRO A 186 -13.70 -12.26 17.52
CA PRO A 186 -13.51 -11.79 16.16
C PRO A 186 -14.24 -12.72 15.20
N SER A 187 -14.88 -12.15 14.17
CA SER A 187 -15.64 -12.93 13.18
C SER A 187 -14.75 -13.81 12.30
N THR A 188 -13.43 -13.61 12.38
CA THR A 188 -12.39 -14.37 11.70
C THR A 188 -11.16 -14.43 12.61
N THR A 189 -10.43 -15.54 12.55
CA THR A 189 -9.14 -15.77 13.21
C THR A 189 -7.98 -15.74 12.20
N ASP A 190 -8.24 -15.22 11.00
CA ASP A 190 -7.29 -15.17 9.90
C ASP A 190 -6.15 -14.20 10.21
N LYS A 191 -4.92 -14.71 10.17
CA LYS A 191 -3.67 -13.97 10.14
C LYS A 191 -3.10 -14.09 8.72
N THR A 192 -3.20 -13.01 7.95
CA THR A 192 -2.87 -13.04 6.51
C THR A 192 -1.46 -12.54 6.24
N THR A 193 -0.83 -13.05 5.18
CA THR A 193 0.48 -12.57 4.72
C THR A 193 0.41 -11.09 4.36
N ILE A 194 -0.67 -10.63 3.71
CA ILE A 194 -0.80 -9.24 3.27
C ILE A 194 -0.79 -8.23 4.44
N SER A 195 -1.51 -8.50 5.52
CA SER A 195 -1.55 -7.61 6.69
C SER A 195 -0.21 -7.51 7.39
N ASN A 196 0.50 -8.63 7.50
CA ASN A 196 1.81 -8.71 8.14
C ASN A 196 2.89 -8.06 7.28
N VAL A 197 2.96 -8.38 5.98
CA VAL A 197 3.94 -7.81 5.04
C VAL A 197 3.77 -6.31 4.87
N LEU A 198 2.53 -5.81 4.74
CA LEU A 198 2.31 -4.37 4.64
C LEU A 198 2.71 -3.64 5.92
N THR A 199 2.49 -4.23 7.10
CA THR A 199 2.91 -3.63 8.37
C THR A 199 4.44 -3.61 8.50
N ILE A 200 5.14 -4.69 8.12
CA ILE A 200 6.61 -4.71 8.00
C ILE A 200 7.09 -3.59 7.09
N TYR A 201 6.47 -3.43 5.92
CA TYR A 201 6.84 -2.39 4.97
C TYR A 201 6.60 -0.98 5.54
N THR A 202 5.50 -0.75 6.26
CA THR A 202 5.24 0.51 6.95
C THR A 202 6.31 0.82 7.99
N MET A 203 6.66 -0.16 8.85
CA MET A 203 7.69 0.00 9.87
C MET A 203 9.08 0.29 9.26
N ALA A 204 9.46 -0.44 8.22
CA ALA A 204 10.74 -0.25 7.54
C ALA A 204 10.80 1.10 6.81
N THR A 205 9.70 1.52 6.19
CA THR A 205 9.58 2.83 5.55
C THR A 205 9.65 3.95 6.60
N MET A 206 8.94 3.80 7.72
CA MET A 206 8.95 4.74 8.83
C MET A 206 10.35 4.88 9.46
N TYR A 207 11.09 3.79 9.60
CA TYR A 207 12.49 3.81 10.07
C TYR A 207 13.38 4.72 9.20
N SER A 208 13.14 4.80 7.89
CA SER A 208 13.92 5.68 7.01
C SER A 208 13.70 7.18 7.30
N PHE A 209 12.58 7.54 7.94
CA PHE A 209 12.27 8.92 8.34
C PHE A 209 12.71 9.21 9.78
N THR A 210 12.44 8.30 10.71
CA THR A 210 12.63 8.54 12.15
C THR A 210 13.96 8.04 12.68
N HIS A 211 14.59 7.10 11.99
CA HIS A 211 15.74 6.32 12.47
C HIS A 211 15.49 5.63 13.81
N ASP A 212 14.24 5.38 14.19
CA ASP A 212 13.88 4.71 15.44
C ASP A 212 14.11 3.18 15.33
N PRO A 213 15.15 2.62 15.97
CA PRO A 213 15.48 1.20 15.84
C PRO A 213 14.40 0.26 16.40
N THR A 214 13.49 0.75 17.25
CA THR A 214 12.40 -0.07 17.82
C THR A 214 11.43 -0.57 16.74
N LEU A 215 11.30 0.17 15.64
CA LEU A 215 10.50 -0.23 14.47
C LEU A 215 11.04 -1.50 13.80
N LEU A 216 12.36 -1.74 13.88
CA LEU A 216 12.99 -2.91 13.27
C LEU A 216 13.18 -4.06 14.27
N GLN A 217 13.74 -3.76 15.44
CA GLN A 217 14.25 -4.75 16.40
C GLN A 217 13.30 -5.04 17.56
N GLY A 218 12.16 -4.33 17.62
CA GLY A 218 11.05 -4.61 18.53
C GLY A 218 11.00 -3.75 19.80
N GLY A 219 9.76 -3.57 20.26
CA GLY A 219 9.37 -3.14 21.61
C GLY A 219 8.54 -4.25 22.28
N ALA A 220 7.58 -3.91 23.15
CA ALA A 220 6.74 -4.90 23.84
C ALA A 220 5.82 -5.76 22.92
N HIS A 221 5.64 -5.35 21.66
CA HIS A 221 4.73 -5.97 20.67
C HIS A 221 5.46 -6.34 19.37
N GLY A 222 6.76 -6.68 19.45
CA GLY A 222 7.56 -7.06 18.28
C GLY A 222 7.88 -5.91 17.31
N GLY A 223 8.94 -6.09 16.52
CA GLY A 223 9.33 -5.18 15.43
C GLY A 223 9.13 -5.83 14.05
N ALA A 224 9.50 -5.11 12.98
CA ALA A 224 9.43 -5.63 11.62
C ALA A 224 10.16 -6.99 11.44
N ILE A 225 11.28 -7.19 12.14
CA ILE A 225 12.05 -8.45 12.12
C ILE A 225 11.26 -9.59 12.77
N ASP A 226 10.53 -9.33 13.85
CA ASP A 226 9.77 -10.36 14.57
C ASP A 226 8.59 -10.85 13.74
N ILE A 227 7.85 -9.92 13.11
CA ILE A 227 6.75 -10.23 12.20
C ILE A 227 7.28 -11.02 10.99
N TYR A 228 8.44 -10.64 10.44
CA TYR A 228 9.07 -11.38 9.34
C TYR A 228 9.46 -12.81 9.76
N ASN A 229 10.09 -12.96 10.93
CA ASN A 229 10.48 -14.27 11.43
C ASN A 229 9.26 -15.16 11.70
N TRP A 230 8.15 -14.57 12.15
CA TRP A 230 6.88 -15.28 12.32
C TRP A 230 6.30 -15.76 10.98
N LEU A 231 6.30 -14.91 9.94
CA LEU A 231 5.88 -15.30 8.59
C LEU A 231 6.70 -16.49 8.05
N VAL A 232 8.00 -16.50 8.33
CA VAL A 232 8.90 -17.60 7.92
C VAL A 232 8.65 -18.87 8.74
N SER A 233 8.49 -18.73 10.07
CA SER A 233 8.31 -19.89 10.96
C SER A 233 6.97 -20.61 10.75
N THR A 234 5.96 -19.89 10.27
CA THR A 234 4.63 -20.42 9.95
C THR A 234 4.52 -20.97 8.53
N ASP A 235 5.57 -20.91 7.71
CA ASP A 235 5.57 -21.25 6.27
C ASP A 235 4.58 -20.41 5.44
N LEU A 236 4.18 -19.23 5.94
CA LEU A 236 3.50 -18.21 5.15
C LEU A 236 4.45 -17.58 4.13
N LEU A 237 5.73 -17.44 4.49
CA LEU A 237 6.83 -17.11 3.59
C LEU A 237 7.86 -18.24 3.59
N ASN A 238 7.93 -18.98 2.49
CA ASN A 238 8.90 -20.07 2.35
C ASN A 238 10.21 -19.55 1.73
N ASN A 239 11.23 -19.34 2.56
CA ASN A 239 12.54 -18.83 2.10
C ASN A 239 13.33 -19.82 1.23
N GLN A 240 12.96 -21.10 1.18
CA GLN A 240 13.64 -22.09 0.33
C GLN A 240 13.10 -22.10 -1.09
N THR A 241 11.77 -22.00 -1.24
CA THR A 241 11.10 -22.05 -2.55
C THR A 241 10.73 -20.68 -3.08
N GLY A 242 10.74 -19.64 -2.24
CA GLY A 242 10.23 -18.30 -2.55
C GLY A 242 8.70 -18.21 -2.58
N TYR A 243 8.00 -19.30 -2.23
CA TYR A 243 6.54 -19.33 -2.25
C TYR A 243 5.95 -18.57 -1.07
N GLN A 244 4.83 -17.91 -1.32
CA GLN A 244 4.03 -17.24 -0.31
C GLN A 244 2.70 -17.98 -0.17
N ARG A 245 2.09 -17.93 1.00
CA ARG A 245 0.72 -18.43 1.22
C ARG A 245 -0.14 -17.29 1.69
N ASP A 246 -1.44 -17.43 1.54
CA ASP A 246 -2.38 -16.35 1.82
C ASP A 246 -2.59 -16.13 3.33
N THR A 247 -2.96 -17.20 4.04
CA THR A 247 -3.58 -17.08 5.36
C THR A 247 -3.16 -18.21 6.30
N LEU A 248 -3.02 -17.88 7.58
CA LEU A 248 -3.00 -18.82 8.69
C LEU A 248 -4.26 -18.58 9.54
N ASP A 249 -4.97 -19.63 9.91
CA ASP A 249 -6.22 -19.55 10.67
C ASP A 249 -6.22 -20.58 11.82
N THR A 250 -6.89 -20.29 12.94
CA THR A 250 -7.13 -21.23 14.04
C THR A 250 -8.43 -22.00 13.89
N ALA A 251 -8.50 -22.80 12.83
CA ALA A 251 -9.59 -23.75 12.64
C ALA A 251 -9.57 -24.84 13.73
N ASN A 252 -10.65 -24.95 14.51
CA ASN A 252 -10.81 -25.94 15.60
C ASN A 252 -9.72 -25.87 16.68
N GLY A 253 -9.16 -24.67 16.94
CA GLY A 253 -8.11 -24.48 17.94
C GLY A 253 -6.73 -24.97 17.51
N GLN A 254 -6.54 -25.24 16.21
CA GLN A 254 -5.24 -25.55 15.62
C GLN A 254 -4.89 -24.53 14.55
N CYS A 255 -3.64 -24.07 14.56
CA CYS A 255 -3.10 -23.20 13.51
C CYS A 255 -2.93 -23.99 12.22
N GLN A 256 -3.63 -23.57 11.17
CA GLN A 256 -3.65 -24.23 9.88
C GLN A 256 -3.46 -23.21 8.77
N LEU A 257 -2.55 -23.53 7.84
CA LEU A 257 -2.39 -22.77 6.62
C LEU A 257 -3.64 -22.94 5.75
N ARG A 258 -4.17 -21.82 5.27
CA ARG A 258 -5.33 -21.73 4.38
C ARG A 258 -4.98 -20.90 3.16
N GLY A 259 -5.74 -21.16 2.08
CA GLY A 259 -5.48 -20.56 0.78
C GLY A 259 -4.43 -21.32 -0.04
N GLY A 260 -4.36 -20.98 -1.33
CA GLY A 260 -3.39 -21.54 -2.25
C GLY A 260 -1.99 -20.96 -2.05
N VAL A 261 -1.01 -21.51 -2.77
CA VAL A 261 0.28 -20.85 -2.94
C VAL A 261 0.08 -19.61 -3.80
N ILE A 262 0.53 -18.47 -3.29
CA ILE A 262 0.70 -17.21 -4.00
C ILE A 262 2.16 -17.17 -4.46
N ILE A 263 2.39 -17.04 -5.77
CA ILE A 263 3.73 -16.98 -6.36
C ILE A 263 4.03 -15.52 -6.68
#